data_AF-A0A086ZQL5-F1
#
_entry.id   AF-A0A086ZQL5-F1
#
_cell.length_a   1.000
_cell.length_b   1.000
_cell.length_c   1.000
_cell.angle_alpha   90.00
_cell.angle_beta   90.00
_cell.angle_gamma   90.00
#
_symmetry.space_group_name_H-M   'P 1'
#
loop_
_entity.id
_entity.type
_entity.pdbx_description
1 polymer ?
#
loop_
_entity_poly.entity_id
_entity_poly.type
_entity_poly.pdbx_seq_one_letter_code
_entity_poly.pdbx_strand_id
1 'polypeptide(L)'
;MPGMENAMSSEFADAQAVNSGKTRRKGMTEFRVKIVGWLFVLLATIGTTVLPQMLGYHAGSDNMVAMTILVVCEVASWTAIPLYAWLLVQGYRHTHNALQYGIRLLVLALISEVPYDIATSGKVWDMGSQNPVFALVVALIVLATIDWAREHLQGVSRWVVSVLVTIAGLAWVLILHIGLRQGMLNMGLLLVGMALIFHLMDAHENTMMMTAGVLGAVFFIMPAVGVAMLHTRQDELGYTRPWVKWVFYALYPLTLLVCALPVM
;
A
#
# COMPACT_ATOMS: atom_id res chain seq x y z
N MET A 1 -11.64 42.85 -42.84
CA MET A 1 -10.65 42.52 -41.81
C MET A 1 -10.39 41.00 -41.77
N PRO A 2 -9.81 40.37 -42.81
CA PRO A 2 -9.67 38.90 -42.87
C PRO A 2 -8.26 38.39 -42.46
N GLY A 3 -7.29 39.29 -42.23
CA GLY A 3 -5.90 38.92 -41.97
C GLY A 3 -5.55 38.66 -40.49
N MET A 4 -6.34 39.18 -39.54
CA MET A 4 -6.04 39.06 -38.10
C MET A 4 -6.54 37.74 -37.50
N GLU A 5 -7.63 37.15 -38.00
CA GLU A 5 -8.12 35.84 -37.51
C GLU A 5 -7.15 34.70 -37.87
N ASN A 6 -6.54 34.75 -39.05
CA ASN A 6 -5.61 33.71 -39.48
C ASN A 6 -4.29 33.76 -38.70
N ALA A 7 -3.75 34.96 -38.43
CA ALA A 7 -2.54 35.14 -37.63
C ALA A 7 -2.75 34.71 -36.16
N MET A 8 -3.92 35.05 -35.61
CA MET A 8 -4.30 34.64 -34.25
C MET A 8 -4.49 33.12 -34.18
N SER A 9 -5.12 32.49 -35.18
CA SER A 9 -5.28 31.03 -35.22
C SER A 9 -3.97 30.26 -35.33
N SER A 10 -2.96 30.81 -36.04
CA SER A 10 -1.62 30.21 -36.12
C SER A 10 -0.82 30.38 -34.83
N GLU A 11 -0.90 31.54 -34.16
CA GLU A 11 -0.27 31.74 -32.85
C GLU A 11 -0.91 30.86 -31.76
N PHE A 12 -2.23 30.65 -31.79
CA PHE A 12 -2.90 29.72 -30.88
C PHE A 12 -2.56 28.25 -31.19
N ALA A 13 -2.37 27.89 -32.46
CA ALA A 13 -1.94 26.55 -32.85
C ALA A 13 -0.48 26.29 -32.44
N ASP A 14 0.41 27.27 -32.60
CA ASP A 14 1.81 27.15 -32.17
C ASP A 14 1.94 27.22 -30.63
N ALA A 15 1.11 28.01 -29.93
CA ALA A 15 1.07 28.02 -28.46
C ALA A 15 0.54 26.70 -27.87
N GLN A 16 -0.40 26.02 -28.55
CA GLN A 16 -0.83 24.67 -28.17
C GLN A 16 0.21 23.60 -28.54
N ALA A 17 0.93 23.76 -29.64
CA ALA A 17 2.04 22.86 -30.01
C ALA A 17 3.20 22.97 -29.02
N VAL A 18 3.55 24.18 -28.57
CA VAL A 18 4.63 24.42 -27.59
C VAL A 18 4.29 23.89 -26.19
N ASN A 19 3.00 23.85 -25.80
CA ASN A 19 2.57 23.26 -24.52
C ASN A 19 2.28 21.74 -24.58
N SER A 20 2.16 21.16 -25.79
CA SER A 20 2.04 19.71 -25.99
C SER A 20 3.38 18.95 -25.82
N GLY A 21 4.48 19.70 -25.68
CA GLY A 21 5.84 19.18 -25.56
C GLY A 21 6.29 18.77 -24.15
N LYS A 22 5.43 18.81 -23.13
CA LYS A 22 5.68 17.99 -21.92
C LYS A 22 5.35 16.56 -22.30
N THR A 23 6.35 15.85 -22.79
CA THR A 23 6.35 14.39 -22.92
C THR A 23 5.53 13.82 -21.76
N ARG A 24 4.34 13.30 -22.05
CA ARG A 24 3.52 12.54 -21.10
C ARG A 24 4.42 11.40 -20.63
N ARG A 25 5.16 11.60 -19.54
CA ARG A 25 6.07 10.61 -18.97
C ARG A 25 5.21 9.38 -18.72
N LYS A 26 5.34 8.33 -19.55
CA LYS A 26 4.55 7.09 -19.40
C LYS A 26 4.81 6.52 -18.02
N GLY A 27 3.87 6.74 -17.11
CA GLY A 27 3.99 6.28 -15.75
C GLY A 27 2.73 5.57 -15.26
N MET A 28 2.79 5.02 -14.06
CA MET A 28 1.67 4.31 -13.46
C MET A 28 0.71 5.30 -12.79
N THR A 29 -0.51 5.40 -13.32
CA THR A 29 -1.61 6.10 -12.65
C THR A 29 -2.01 5.41 -11.33
N GLU A 30 -2.72 6.11 -10.44
CA GLU A 30 -3.20 5.53 -9.18
C GLU A 30 -4.02 4.24 -9.40
N PHE A 31 -4.84 4.22 -10.46
CA PHE A 31 -5.55 3.02 -10.89
C PHE A 31 -4.62 1.83 -11.17
N ARG A 32 -3.51 2.06 -11.90
CA ARG A 32 -2.53 1.00 -12.21
C ARG A 32 -1.80 0.54 -10.97
N VAL A 33 -1.44 1.45 -10.07
CA VAL A 33 -0.85 1.11 -8.76
C VAL A 33 -1.80 0.21 -7.97
N LYS A 34 -3.09 0.53 -7.93
CA LYS A 34 -4.11 -0.31 -7.26
C LYS A 34 -4.24 -1.69 -7.88
N ILE A 35 -4.27 -1.80 -9.22
CA ILE A 35 -4.34 -3.10 -9.90
C ILE A 35 -3.09 -3.93 -9.61
N VAL A 36 -1.90 -3.36 -9.75
CA VAL A 36 -0.64 -4.07 -9.51
C VAL A 36 -0.55 -4.52 -8.05
N GLY A 37 -0.88 -3.63 -7.10
CA GLY A 37 -0.93 -3.97 -5.67
C GLY A 37 -1.94 -5.07 -5.37
N TRP A 38 -3.11 -5.05 -6.02
CA TRP A 38 -4.10 -6.11 -5.89
C TRP A 38 -3.62 -7.45 -6.45
N LEU A 39 -2.96 -7.47 -7.61
CA LEU A 39 -2.41 -8.70 -8.20
C LEU A 39 -1.39 -9.37 -7.27
N PHE A 40 -0.56 -8.59 -6.57
CA PHE A 40 0.36 -9.14 -5.58
C PHE A 40 -0.36 -9.67 -4.32
N VAL A 41 -1.44 -9.03 -3.87
CA VAL A 41 -2.29 -9.59 -2.81
C VAL A 41 -2.95 -10.88 -3.26
N LEU A 42 -3.42 -10.95 -4.50
CA LEU A 42 -3.97 -12.18 -5.08
C LEU A 42 -2.90 -13.28 -5.12
N LEU A 43 -1.67 -12.96 -5.52
CA LEU A 43 -0.54 -13.88 -5.47
C LEU A 43 -0.27 -14.40 -4.05
N ALA A 44 -0.26 -13.51 -3.04
CA ALA A 44 -0.07 -13.89 -1.64
C ALA A 44 -1.18 -14.83 -1.15
N THR A 45 -2.43 -14.51 -1.47
CA THR A 45 -3.58 -15.29 -1.02
C THR A 45 -3.61 -16.66 -1.68
N ILE A 46 -3.44 -16.74 -3.00
CA ILE A 46 -3.31 -18.02 -3.73
C ILE A 46 -2.14 -18.84 -3.20
N GLY A 47 -0.97 -18.20 -2.99
CA GLY A 47 0.24 -18.85 -2.49
C GLY A 47 0.09 -19.43 -1.09
N THR A 48 -0.88 -18.97 -0.30
CA THR A 48 -1.09 -19.44 1.08
C THR A 48 -2.26 -20.40 1.25
N THR A 49 -3.22 -20.39 0.32
CA THR A 49 -4.47 -21.14 0.44
C THR A 49 -4.57 -22.24 -0.61
N VAL A 50 -4.57 -21.86 -1.89
CA VAL A 50 -4.82 -22.74 -3.03
C VAL A 50 -3.58 -23.56 -3.39
N LEU A 51 -2.42 -22.91 -3.45
CA LEU A 51 -1.19 -23.52 -3.96
C LEU A 51 -0.66 -24.66 -3.08
N PRO A 52 -0.71 -24.58 -1.73
CA PRO A 52 -0.36 -25.72 -0.88
C PRO A 52 -1.17 -26.98 -1.21
N GLN A 53 -2.47 -26.83 -1.44
CA GLN A 53 -3.37 -27.94 -1.74
C GLN A 53 -3.11 -28.54 -3.12
N MET A 54 -2.93 -27.69 -4.13
CA MET A 54 -2.59 -28.12 -5.49
C MET A 54 -1.26 -28.88 -5.54
N LEU A 55 -0.30 -28.52 -4.68
CA LEU A 55 1.01 -29.17 -4.59
C LEU A 55 1.04 -30.34 -3.60
N GLY A 56 -0.07 -30.66 -2.92
CA GLY A 56 -0.13 -31.67 -1.87
C GLY A 56 0.77 -31.37 -0.67
N TYR A 57 1.12 -30.10 -0.46
CA TYR A 57 1.98 -29.66 0.62
C TYR A 57 1.21 -29.62 1.95
N HIS A 58 1.78 -30.27 2.96
CA HIS A 58 1.31 -30.23 4.33
C HIS A 58 2.45 -29.80 5.25
N ALA A 59 2.14 -29.10 6.34
CA ALA A 59 3.13 -28.70 7.33
C ALA A 59 3.84 -29.96 7.89
N GLY A 60 5.17 -30.02 7.74
CA GLY A 60 5.98 -31.19 8.10
C GLY A 60 6.27 -32.17 6.96
N SER A 61 5.83 -31.89 5.73
CA SER A 61 6.26 -32.65 4.55
C SER A 61 7.65 -32.23 4.07
N ASP A 62 8.48 -33.20 3.66
CA ASP A 62 9.83 -32.97 3.10
C ASP A 62 9.80 -32.47 1.65
N ASN A 63 8.66 -31.94 1.18
CA ASN A 63 8.50 -31.45 -0.19
C ASN A 63 9.14 -30.06 -0.36
N MET A 64 10.47 -30.05 -0.47
CA MET A 64 11.28 -28.84 -0.64
C MET A 64 10.92 -28.03 -1.88
N VAL A 65 10.47 -28.69 -2.96
CA VAL A 65 10.04 -28.01 -4.19
C VAL A 65 8.78 -27.20 -3.92
N ALA A 66 7.76 -27.81 -3.30
CA ALA A 66 6.55 -27.07 -2.95
C ALA A 66 6.86 -25.91 -2.01
N MET A 67 7.67 -26.13 -0.98
CA MET A 67 8.11 -25.07 -0.06
C MET A 67 8.79 -23.91 -0.76
N THR A 68 9.67 -24.20 -1.71
CA THR A 68 10.37 -23.16 -2.48
C THR A 68 9.38 -22.33 -3.30
N ILE A 69 8.42 -22.96 -3.97
CA ILE A 69 7.40 -22.24 -4.76
C ILE A 69 6.54 -21.36 -3.84
N LEU A 70 6.10 -21.87 -2.69
CA LEU A 70 5.28 -21.12 -1.72
C LEU A 70 6.02 -19.89 -1.19
N VAL A 71 7.29 -20.06 -0.81
CA VAL A 71 8.14 -18.95 -0.34
C VAL A 71 8.38 -17.93 -1.44
N VAL A 72 8.64 -18.35 -2.68
CA VAL A 72 8.83 -17.42 -3.81
C VAL A 72 7.57 -16.60 -4.06
N CYS A 73 6.37 -17.22 -4.02
CA CYS A 73 5.10 -16.51 -4.15
C CYS A 73 4.90 -15.50 -3.02
N GLU A 74 5.19 -15.88 -1.77
CA GLU A 74 5.07 -15.00 -0.61
C GLU A 74 6.04 -13.82 -0.71
N VAL A 75 7.32 -14.07 -0.97
CA VAL A 75 8.36 -13.04 -1.10
C VAL A 75 8.03 -12.07 -2.24
N ALA A 76 7.59 -12.58 -3.39
CA ALA A 76 7.18 -11.75 -4.52
C ALA A 76 6.00 -10.84 -4.18
N SER A 77 5.07 -11.30 -3.33
CA SER A 77 3.91 -10.53 -2.93
C SER A 77 4.23 -9.30 -2.07
N TRP A 78 5.37 -9.28 -1.38
CA TRP A 78 5.78 -8.15 -0.54
C TRP A 78 6.06 -6.86 -1.33
N THR A 79 6.17 -6.97 -2.66
CA THR A 79 6.14 -5.83 -3.59
C THR A 79 4.89 -4.96 -3.41
N ALA A 80 3.78 -5.53 -2.91
CA ALA A 80 2.54 -4.81 -2.58
C ALA A 80 2.69 -3.77 -1.47
N ILE A 81 3.58 -3.99 -0.50
CA ILE A 81 3.66 -3.20 0.73
C ILE A 81 3.91 -1.71 0.45
N PRO A 82 4.97 -1.32 -0.28
CA PRO A 82 5.19 0.09 -0.61
C PRO A 82 4.07 0.68 -1.47
N LEU A 83 3.45 -0.11 -2.36
CA LEU A 83 2.33 0.35 -3.19
C LEU A 83 1.14 0.78 -2.32
N TYR A 84 0.76 -0.03 -1.32
CA TYR A 84 -0.32 0.32 -0.40
C TYR A 84 0.06 1.43 0.58
N ALA A 85 1.32 1.48 1.04
CA ALA A 85 1.81 2.58 1.87
C ALA A 85 1.73 3.92 1.12
N TRP A 86 2.08 3.95 -0.17
CA TRP A 86 1.93 5.13 -1.02
C TRP A 86 0.46 5.51 -1.22
N LEU A 87 -0.41 4.54 -1.54
CA LEU A 87 -1.84 4.79 -1.70
C LEU A 87 -2.49 5.35 -0.43
N LEU A 88 -2.03 4.93 0.75
CA LEU A 88 -2.47 5.48 2.04
C LEU A 88 -2.12 6.96 2.15
N VAL A 89 -0.85 7.32 1.94
CA VAL A 89 -0.35 8.69 2.05
C VAL A 89 -1.05 9.59 1.02
N GLN A 90 -1.18 9.11 -0.22
CA GLN A 90 -1.91 9.82 -1.26
C GLN A 90 -3.37 10.05 -0.88
N GLY A 91 -4.05 9.00 -0.37
CA GLY A 91 -5.43 9.07 0.08
C GLY A 91 -5.61 10.05 1.24
N TYR A 92 -4.68 10.06 2.20
CA TYR A 92 -4.69 10.97 3.34
C TYR A 92 -4.55 12.43 2.90
N ARG A 93 -3.61 12.75 1.99
CA ARG A 93 -3.40 14.12 1.49
C ARG A 93 -4.55 14.68 0.69
N HIS A 94 -5.21 13.85 -0.12
CA HIS A 94 -6.28 14.29 -1.00
C HIS A 94 -7.66 14.24 -0.34
N THR A 95 -7.77 13.67 0.87
CA THR A 95 -9.04 13.54 1.56
C THR A 95 -9.31 14.76 2.44
N HIS A 96 -10.45 15.41 2.23
CA HIS A 96 -10.92 16.52 3.07
C HIS A 96 -11.21 16.12 4.53
N ASN A 97 -11.54 14.85 4.78
CA ASN A 97 -11.89 14.34 6.11
C ASN A 97 -11.12 13.06 6.47
N ALA A 98 -9.99 13.24 7.14
CA ALA A 98 -9.12 12.13 7.57
C ALA A 98 -9.84 11.14 8.51
N LEU A 99 -10.76 11.60 9.36
CA LEU A 99 -11.53 10.73 10.25
C LEU A 99 -12.42 9.77 9.46
N GLN A 100 -13.15 10.27 8.44
CA GLN A 100 -13.96 9.41 7.59
C GLN A 100 -13.10 8.41 6.80
N TYR A 101 -11.90 8.80 6.39
CA TYR A 101 -10.97 7.89 5.73
C TYR A 101 -10.50 6.78 6.70
N GLY A 102 -10.14 7.15 7.93
CA GLY A 102 -9.76 6.21 8.98
C GLY A 102 -10.89 5.24 9.34
N ILE A 103 -12.13 5.71 9.46
CA ILE A 103 -13.30 4.86 9.72
C ILE A 103 -13.50 3.86 8.58
N ARG A 104 -13.36 4.28 7.31
CA ARG A 104 -13.48 3.36 6.16
C ARG A 104 -12.39 2.28 6.19
N LEU A 105 -11.16 2.64 6.52
CA LEU A 105 -10.07 1.67 6.66
C LEU A 105 -10.27 0.73 7.86
N LEU A 106 -10.77 1.24 8.99
CA LEU A 106 -11.06 0.43 10.16
C LEU A 106 -12.21 -0.55 9.90
N VAL A 107 -13.29 -0.11 9.26
CA VAL A 107 -14.38 -1.00 8.84
C VAL A 107 -13.88 -2.05 7.86
N LEU A 108 -13.03 -1.68 6.90
CA LEU A 108 -12.40 -2.63 5.99
C LEU A 108 -11.54 -3.65 6.75
N ALA A 109 -10.74 -3.20 7.73
CA ALA A 109 -9.88 -4.07 8.54
C ALA A 109 -10.72 -5.10 9.31
N LEU A 110 -11.77 -4.65 9.99
CA LEU A 110 -12.68 -5.51 10.76
C LEU A 110 -13.41 -6.53 9.88
N ILE A 111 -13.94 -6.11 8.73
CA ILE A 111 -14.62 -7.02 7.79
C ILE A 111 -13.65 -8.07 7.23
N SER A 112 -12.40 -7.66 6.98
CA SER A 112 -11.42 -8.50 6.33
C SER A 112 -10.63 -9.39 7.31
N GLU A 113 -10.78 -9.17 8.63
CA GLU A 113 -10.14 -10.00 9.65
C GLU A 113 -10.63 -11.45 9.58
N VAL A 114 -11.95 -11.68 9.56
CA VAL A 114 -12.52 -13.03 9.49
C VAL A 114 -12.05 -13.79 8.23
N PRO A 115 -12.12 -13.22 7.00
CA PRO A 115 -11.54 -13.85 5.82
C PRO A 115 -10.03 -14.08 5.91
N TYR A 116 -9.29 -13.17 6.55
CA TYR A 116 -7.84 -13.26 6.69
C TYR A 116 -7.42 -14.41 7.61
N ASP A 117 -8.11 -14.56 8.73
CA ASP A 117 -7.88 -15.64 9.70
C ASP A 117 -8.14 -17.00 9.04
N ILE A 118 -9.25 -17.14 8.31
CA ILE A 118 -9.56 -18.39 7.60
C ILE A 118 -8.50 -18.67 6.53
N ALA A 119 -8.12 -17.67 5.74
CA ALA A 119 -7.12 -17.84 4.67
C ALA A 119 -5.71 -18.16 5.19
N THR A 120 -5.36 -17.73 6.40
CA THR A 120 -3.98 -17.81 6.89
C THR A 120 -3.79 -18.90 7.95
N SER A 121 -4.80 -19.14 8.78
CA SER A 121 -4.76 -20.09 9.90
C SER A 121 -5.73 -21.27 9.74
N GLY A 122 -6.68 -21.20 8.80
CA GLY A 122 -7.79 -22.15 8.68
C GLY A 122 -8.83 -22.03 9.79
N LYS A 123 -8.71 -21.04 10.69
CA LYS A 123 -9.65 -20.80 11.79
C LYS A 123 -10.44 -19.52 11.54
N VAL A 124 -11.67 -19.48 12.05
CA VAL A 124 -12.54 -18.29 11.95
C VAL A 124 -12.05 -17.15 12.87
N TRP A 125 -11.29 -17.49 13.90
CA TRP A 125 -10.72 -16.54 14.85
C TRP A 125 -9.32 -16.98 15.26
N ASP A 126 -8.30 -16.21 14.89
CA ASP A 126 -6.92 -16.43 15.30
C ASP A 126 -6.26 -15.13 15.75
N MET A 127 -5.77 -15.12 17.00
CA MET A 127 -5.07 -13.96 17.56
C MET A 127 -3.55 -14.02 17.29
N GLY A 128 -3.07 -15.02 16.55
CA GLY A 128 -1.65 -15.19 16.24
C GLY A 128 -1.10 -14.17 15.24
N SER A 129 -1.94 -13.64 14.35
CA SER A 129 -1.62 -12.59 13.39
C SER A 129 -2.86 -11.77 13.14
N GLN A 130 -2.70 -10.50 12.78
CA GLN A 130 -3.81 -9.63 12.44
C GLN A 130 -3.70 -9.19 10.98
N ASN A 131 -4.82 -8.86 10.36
CA ASN A 131 -4.85 -8.40 8.98
C ASN A 131 -3.92 -7.17 8.74
N PRO A 132 -3.09 -7.17 7.67
CA PRO A 132 -2.26 -6.03 7.27
C PRO A 132 -3.01 -4.69 7.11
N VAL A 133 -4.32 -4.69 6.86
CA VAL A 133 -5.13 -3.46 6.79
C VAL A 133 -5.14 -2.72 8.14
N PHE A 134 -5.00 -3.41 9.27
CA PHE A 134 -4.82 -2.73 10.56
C PHE A 134 -3.55 -1.87 10.60
N ALA A 135 -2.49 -2.27 9.89
CA ALA A 135 -1.28 -1.44 9.80
C ALA A 135 -1.53 -0.15 9.01
N LEU A 136 -2.42 -0.17 8.00
CA LEU A 136 -2.85 1.05 7.29
C LEU A 136 -3.58 2.01 8.25
N VAL A 137 -4.43 1.47 9.14
CA VAL A 137 -5.12 2.27 10.16
C VAL A 137 -4.12 2.88 11.15
N VAL A 138 -3.18 2.08 11.66
CA VAL A 138 -2.14 2.56 12.58
C VAL A 138 -1.27 3.63 11.90
N ALA A 139 -0.82 3.39 10.67
CA ALA A 139 -0.06 4.36 9.89
C ALA A 139 -0.83 5.68 9.74
N LEU A 140 -2.14 5.63 9.41
CA LEU A 140 -2.95 6.83 9.30
C LEU A 140 -3.02 7.61 10.61
N ILE A 141 -3.23 6.93 11.75
CA ILE A 141 -3.30 7.56 13.08
C ILE A 141 -1.95 8.23 13.41
N VAL A 142 -0.84 7.56 13.13
CA VAL A 142 0.51 8.12 13.34
C VAL A 142 0.70 9.37 12.49
N LEU A 143 0.39 9.32 11.18
CA LEU A 143 0.53 10.47 10.29
C LEU A 143 -0.36 11.65 10.72
N ALA A 144 -1.63 11.38 11.02
CA ALA A 144 -2.57 12.40 11.47
C ALA A 144 -2.14 13.06 12.78
N THR A 145 -1.58 12.30 13.71
CA THR A 145 -1.09 12.83 14.99
C THR A 145 0.18 13.65 14.79
N ILE A 146 1.08 13.24 13.89
CA ILE A 146 2.28 14.01 13.55
C ILE A 146 1.88 15.35 12.93
N ASP A 147 0.92 15.38 12.01
CA ASP A 147 0.45 16.63 11.40
C ASP A 147 -0.27 17.53 12.42
N TRP A 148 -1.12 16.95 13.27
CA TRP A 148 -1.74 17.69 14.36
C TRP A 148 -0.70 18.32 15.30
N ALA A 149 0.32 17.55 15.70
CA ALA A 149 1.42 18.03 16.52
C ALA A 149 2.23 19.12 15.81
N ARG A 150 2.37 19.04 14.48
CA ARG A 150 2.98 20.11 13.69
C ARG A 150 2.15 21.38 13.74
N GLU A 151 0.85 21.30 13.62
CA GLU A 151 -0.01 22.49 13.61
C GLU A 151 -0.16 23.14 14.98
N HIS A 152 -0.20 22.35 16.06
CA HIS A 152 -0.61 22.82 17.39
C HIS A 152 0.54 22.96 18.40
N LEU A 153 1.70 22.34 18.15
CA LEU A 153 2.83 22.32 19.08
C LEU A 153 4.07 23.00 18.50
N GLN A 154 4.87 23.60 19.38
CA GLN A 154 6.10 24.30 19.04
C GLN A 154 7.31 23.79 19.85
N GLY A 155 8.50 23.96 19.30
CA GLY A 155 9.76 23.57 19.94
C GLY A 155 9.88 22.06 20.17
N VAL A 156 10.43 21.67 21.33
CA VAL A 156 10.72 20.28 21.70
C VAL A 156 9.44 19.43 21.82
N SER A 157 8.33 20.02 22.26
CA SER A 157 7.07 19.29 22.48
C SER A 157 6.54 18.61 21.21
N ARG A 158 6.65 19.27 20.05
CA ARG A 158 6.30 18.71 18.73
C ARG A 158 7.09 17.45 18.43
N TRP A 159 8.40 17.49 18.65
CA TRP A 159 9.30 16.36 18.38
C TRP A 159 9.03 15.20 19.35
N VAL A 160 8.82 15.49 20.63
CA VAL A 160 8.49 14.48 21.65
C VAL A 160 7.20 13.75 21.28
N VAL A 161 6.13 14.47 20.96
CA VAL A 161 4.85 13.84 20.57
C VAL A 161 5.01 13.02 19.29
N SER A 162 5.71 13.55 18.28
CA SER A 162 5.93 12.84 17.01
C SER A 162 6.72 11.54 17.20
N VAL A 163 7.75 11.55 18.04
CA VAL A 163 8.55 10.37 18.35
C VAL A 163 7.74 9.37 19.18
N LEU A 164 7.04 9.82 20.22
CA LEU A 164 6.22 8.96 21.07
C LEU A 164 5.11 8.26 20.29
N VAL A 165 4.36 8.98 19.44
CA VAL A 165 3.29 8.37 18.65
C VAL A 165 3.85 7.39 17.62
N THR A 166 5.02 7.69 17.03
CA THR A 166 5.69 6.76 16.13
C THR A 166 6.08 5.48 16.87
N ILE A 167 6.76 5.59 18.02
CA ILE A 167 7.14 4.43 18.85
C ILE A 167 5.90 3.64 19.28
N ALA A 168 4.83 4.31 19.71
CA ALA A 168 3.59 3.66 20.10
C ALA A 168 2.95 2.90 18.92
N GLY A 169 2.91 3.50 17.72
CA GLY A 169 2.40 2.85 16.52
C GLY A 169 3.23 1.64 16.10
N LEU A 170 4.56 1.75 16.15
CA LEU A 170 5.46 0.63 15.86
C LEU A 170 5.33 -0.49 16.89
N ALA A 171 5.26 -0.15 18.18
CA ALA A 171 5.05 -1.12 19.25
C ALA A 171 3.71 -1.84 19.10
N TRP A 172 2.63 -1.11 18.76
CA TRP A 172 1.31 -1.68 18.52
C TRP A 172 1.32 -2.72 17.40
N VAL A 173 1.98 -2.40 16.29
CA VAL A 173 2.15 -3.31 15.15
C VAL A 173 2.95 -4.55 15.51
N LEU A 174 4.00 -4.41 16.32
CA LEU A 174 4.83 -5.53 16.76
C LEU A 174 4.11 -6.43 17.77
N ILE A 175 3.45 -5.86 18.78
CA ILE A 175 2.77 -6.59 19.86
C ILE A 175 1.57 -7.38 19.32
N LEU A 176 0.81 -6.78 18.41
CA LEU A 176 -0.36 -7.44 17.80
C LEU A 176 0.00 -8.27 16.56
N HIS A 177 1.29 -8.42 16.23
CA HIS A 177 1.75 -9.19 15.07
C HIS A 177 1.01 -8.82 13.77
N ILE A 178 0.79 -7.53 13.54
CA ILE A 178 -0.04 -7.05 12.42
C ILE A 178 0.67 -7.32 11.09
N GLY A 179 0.04 -8.14 10.26
CA GLY A 179 0.60 -8.57 8.98
C GLY A 179 1.88 -9.40 9.14
N LEU A 180 2.06 -10.07 10.29
CA LEU A 180 3.10 -11.07 10.42
C LEU A 180 2.60 -12.37 9.78
N ARG A 181 3.03 -12.64 8.55
CA ARG A 181 2.70 -13.87 7.83
C ARG A 181 3.92 -14.79 7.80
N GLN A 182 3.71 -16.07 8.16
CA GLN A 182 4.74 -17.11 8.22
C GLN A 182 5.97 -16.80 9.11
N GLY A 183 5.90 -15.78 9.98
CA GLY A 183 6.99 -15.38 10.87
C GLY A 183 8.22 -14.77 10.18
N MET A 184 8.16 -14.51 8.87
CA MET A 184 9.32 -14.03 8.09
C MET A 184 9.46 -12.52 8.11
N LEU A 185 8.41 -11.81 7.68
CA LEU A 185 8.39 -10.36 7.51
C LEU A 185 7.19 -9.77 8.27
N ASN A 186 7.45 -8.81 9.15
CA ASN A 186 6.37 -8.00 9.73
C ASN A 186 5.96 -6.92 8.71
N MET A 187 4.95 -7.23 7.90
CA MET A 187 4.47 -6.34 6.85
C MET A 187 3.96 -5.01 7.41
N GLY A 188 3.34 -5.03 8.60
CA GLY A 188 2.84 -3.83 9.24
C GLY A 188 3.96 -2.85 9.60
N LEU A 189 5.08 -3.35 10.10
CA LEU A 189 6.22 -2.52 10.49
C LEU A 189 6.79 -1.79 9.28
N LEU A 190 7.01 -2.54 8.20
CA LEU A 190 7.49 -1.98 6.94
C LEU A 190 6.49 -0.99 6.35
N LEU A 191 5.19 -1.29 6.41
CA LEU A 191 4.14 -0.42 5.90
C LEU A 191 4.11 0.93 6.62
N VAL A 192 4.17 0.94 7.96
CA VAL A 192 4.23 2.18 8.75
C VAL A 192 5.52 2.96 8.44
N GLY A 193 6.66 2.27 8.36
CA GLY A 193 7.94 2.89 8.00
C GLY A 193 7.91 3.55 6.62
N MET A 194 7.36 2.87 5.61
CA MET A 194 7.19 3.39 4.26
C MET A 194 6.23 4.59 4.23
N ALA A 195 5.10 4.51 4.94
CA ALA A 195 4.14 5.59 5.02
C ALA A 195 4.76 6.86 5.66
N LEU A 196 5.58 6.69 6.70
CA LEU A 196 6.35 7.78 7.31
C LEU A 196 7.34 8.40 6.31
N ILE A 197 8.11 7.59 5.58
CA ILE A 197 9.05 8.09 4.57
C ILE A 197 8.31 8.89 3.50
N PHE A 198 7.25 8.32 2.92
CA PHE A 198 6.48 8.97 1.86
C PHE A 198 5.80 10.26 2.34
N HIS A 199 5.34 10.31 3.59
CA HIS A 199 4.71 11.51 4.13
C HIS A 199 5.71 12.60 4.47
N LEU A 200 6.77 12.26 5.20
CA LEU A 200 7.71 13.23 5.79
C LEU A 200 8.70 13.79 4.77
N MET A 201 9.02 13.03 3.72
CA MET A 201 10.06 13.37 2.73
C MET A 201 9.49 13.82 1.39
N ASP A 202 8.21 14.15 1.33
CA ASP A 202 7.50 14.49 0.09
C ASP A 202 8.16 15.59 -0.75
N ALA A 203 8.72 16.60 -0.07
CA ALA A 203 9.39 17.71 -0.72
C ALA A 203 10.68 17.30 -1.47
N HIS A 204 11.24 16.12 -1.16
CA HIS A 204 12.51 15.63 -1.68
C HIS A 204 12.34 14.26 -2.33
N GLU A 205 11.67 14.21 -3.49
CA GLU A 205 11.28 12.97 -4.16
C GLU A 205 12.42 11.96 -4.34
N ASN A 206 13.60 12.41 -4.79
CA ASN A 206 14.74 11.50 -4.98
C ASN A 206 15.22 10.89 -3.66
N THR A 207 15.33 11.69 -2.61
CA THR A 207 15.74 11.21 -1.28
C THR A 207 14.68 10.28 -0.70
N MET A 208 13.40 10.63 -0.86
CA MET A 208 12.26 9.80 -0.45
C MET A 208 12.31 8.41 -1.10
N MET A 209 12.45 8.36 -2.43
CA MET A 209 12.51 7.09 -3.17
C MET A 209 13.76 6.27 -2.80
N MET A 210 14.91 6.92 -2.61
CA MET A 210 16.14 6.23 -2.22
C MET A 210 16.04 5.64 -0.80
N THR A 211 15.55 6.44 0.17
CA THR A 211 15.38 5.99 1.55
C THR A 211 14.33 4.88 1.66
N ALA A 212 13.21 5.00 0.94
CA ALA A 212 12.21 3.94 0.85
C ALA A 212 12.79 2.67 0.21
N GLY A 213 13.58 2.79 -0.87
CA GLY A 213 14.22 1.66 -1.53
C GLY A 213 15.21 0.93 -0.61
N VAL A 214 16.02 1.67 0.15
CA VAL A 214 16.95 1.11 1.15
C VAL A 214 16.20 0.42 2.28
N LEU A 215 15.16 1.06 2.85
CA LEU A 215 14.33 0.42 3.87
C LEU A 215 13.68 -0.86 3.33
N GLY A 216 13.19 -0.80 2.09
CA GLY A 216 12.66 -1.96 1.39
C GLY A 216 13.67 -3.09 1.36
N ALA A 217 14.88 -2.84 0.86
CA ALA A 217 15.94 -3.84 0.75
C ALA A 217 16.38 -4.46 2.09
N VAL A 218 16.34 -3.68 3.18
CA VAL A 218 16.60 -4.17 4.55
C VAL A 218 15.51 -5.16 4.98
N PHE A 219 14.26 -4.94 4.55
CA PHE A 219 13.11 -5.83 4.77
C PHE A 219 12.86 -6.73 3.55
N PHE A 220 13.93 -7.36 3.04
CA PHE A 220 13.98 -8.20 1.84
C PHE A 220 13.93 -7.41 0.51
N ILE A 221 14.56 -7.92 -0.54
CA ILE A 221 14.74 -7.15 -1.80
C ILE A 221 13.42 -6.80 -2.52
N MET A 222 12.33 -7.55 -2.31
CA MET A 222 11.07 -7.36 -3.07
C MET A 222 10.32 -6.06 -2.76
N PRO A 223 10.20 -5.62 -1.50
CA PRO A 223 9.74 -4.26 -1.22
C PRO A 223 10.53 -3.16 -1.95
N ALA A 224 11.84 -3.31 -2.14
CA ALA A 224 12.61 -2.32 -2.93
C ALA A 224 12.17 -2.29 -4.40
N VAL A 225 11.81 -3.44 -4.97
CA VAL A 225 11.20 -3.52 -6.32
C VAL A 225 9.88 -2.76 -6.37
N GLY A 226 9.04 -2.87 -5.34
CA GLY A 226 7.78 -2.12 -5.28
C GLY A 226 7.99 -0.61 -5.23
N VAL A 227 9.02 -0.14 -4.51
CA VAL A 227 9.45 1.27 -4.52
C VAL A 227 9.96 1.68 -5.91
N ALA A 228 10.72 0.83 -6.58
CA ALA A 228 11.18 1.09 -7.95
C ALA A 228 10.01 1.23 -8.94
N MET A 229 8.96 0.42 -8.80
CA MET A 229 7.72 0.57 -9.59
C MET A 229 7.06 1.93 -9.31
N LEU A 230 6.98 2.34 -8.05
CA LEU A 230 6.45 3.65 -7.65
C LEU A 230 7.27 4.82 -8.18
N HIS A 231 8.56 4.67 -8.47
CA HIS A 231 9.33 5.75 -9.08
C HIS A 231 8.78 6.16 -10.45
N THR A 232 8.12 5.24 -11.16
CA THR A 232 7.46 5.52 -12.43
C THR A 232 6.02 6.04 -12.28
N ARG A 233 5.56 6.36 -11.06
CA ARG A 233 4.17 6.79 -10.85
C ARG A 233 3.87 8.15 -11.47
N GLN A 234 2.59 8.36 -11.77
CA GLN A 234 2.02 9.66 -12.14
C GLN A 234 1.01 10.07 -11.08
N ASP A 235 0.92 11.38 -10.80
CA ASP A 235 -0.11 11.96 -9.93
C ASP A 235 -1.46 12.12 -10.64
N GLU A 236 -1.85 11.11 -11.42
CA GLU A 236 -3.15 11.02 -12.07
C GLU A 236 -3.95 9.84 -11.49
N LEU A 237 -5.22 10.09 -11.15
CA LEU A 237 -6.13 9.06 -10.62
C LEU A 237 -6.26 7.86 -11.57
N GLY A 238 -6.33 8.12 -12.89
CA GLY A 238 -6.48 7.08 -13.90
C GLY A 238 -7.89 6.44 -13.98
N TYR A 239 -8.86 6.94 -13.23
CA TYR A 239 -10.27 6.58 -13.33
C TYR A 239 -11.16 7.83 -13.23
N THR A 240 -12.22 7.89 -14.02
CA THR A 240 -13.14 9.03 -14.09
C THR A 240 -14.34 8.89 -13.16
N ARG A 241 -14.71 7.65 -12.79
CA ARG A 241 -15.94 7.38 -12.04
C ARG A 241 -15.69 7.22 -10.53
N PRO A 242 -16.39 7.96 -9.65
CA PRO A 242 -16.17 7.92 -8.21
C PRO A 242 -16.42 6.57 -7.53
N TRP A 243 -17.22 5.68 -8.13
CA TRP A 243 -17.55 4.38 -7.55
C TRP A 243 -16.41 3.36 -7.63
N VAL A 244 -15.43 3.57 -8.51
CA VAL A 244 -14.27 2.67 -8.71
C VAL A 244 -13.48 2.50 -7.40
N LYS A 245 -13.44 3.52 -6.53
CA LYS A 245 -12.81 3.40 -5.21
C LYS A 245 -13.43 2.29 -4.36
N TRP A 246 -14.77 2.18 -4.37
CA TRP A 246 -15.51 1.20 -3.57
C TRP A 246 -15.28 -0.23 -4.05
N VAL A 247 -15.04 -0.40 -5.35
CA VAL A 247 -14.65 -1.71 -5.91
C VAL A 247 -13.38 -2.19 -5.21
N PHE A 248 -12.34 -1.37 -5.12
CA PHE A 248 -11.08 -1.77 -4.49
C PHE A 248 -11.22 -2.06 -2.97
N TYR A 249 -12.12 -1.35 -2.27
CA TYR A 249 -12.45 -1.69 -0.88
C TYR A 249 -13.11 -3.07 -0.77
N ALA A 250 -14.03 -3.41 -1.67
CA ALA A 250 -14.69 -4.72 -1.66
C ALA A 250 -13.77 -5.85 -2.19
N LEU A 251 -12.86 -5.52 -3.10
CA LEU A 251 -11.99 -6.47 -3.79
C LEU A 251 -11.09 -7.24 -2.82
N TYR A 252 -10.57 -6.57 -1.79
CA TYR A 252 -9.68 -7.18 -0.79
C TYR A 252 -10.36 -8.31 0.02
N PRO A 253 -11.44 -8.05 0.79
CA PRO A 253 -12.13 -9.11 1.52
C PRO A 253 -12.71 -10.17 0.59
N LEU A 254 -13.16 -9.80 -0.62
CA LEU A 254 -13.63 -10.76 -1.61
C LEU A 254 -12.51 -11.72 -2.05
N THR A 255 -11.31 -11.21 -2.34
CA THR A 255 -10.18 -12.09 -2.68
C THR A 255 -9.79 -13.01 -1.55
N LEU A 256 -9.80 -12.54 -0.30
CA LEU A 256 -9.55 -13.40 0.85
C LEU A 256 -10.61 -14.49 0.97
N LEU A 257 -11.90 -14.15 0.87
CA LEU A 257 -12.99 -15.12 0.96
C LEU A 257 -12.94 -16.17 -0.16
N VAL A 258 -12.74 -15.75 -1.41
CA VAL A 258 -12.68 -16.66 -2.56
C VAL A 258 -11.49 -17.61 -2.44
N CYS A 259 -10.32 -17.08 -2.07
CA CYS A 259 -9.13 -17.90 -1.86
C CYS A 259 -9.20 -18.75 -0.59
N ALA A 260 -10.00 -18.37 0.41
CA ALA A 260 -10.21 -19.14 1.64
C ALA A 260 -11.13 -20.36 1.45
N LEU A 261 -11.98 -20.39 0.41
CA LEU A 261 -12.90 -21.49 0.14
C LEU A 261 -12.26 -22.90 0.17
N PRO A 262 -11.07 -23.13 -0.40
CA PRO A 262 -10.46 -24.45 -0.40
C PRO A 262 -9.94 -24.87 0.99
N VAL A 263 -9.66 -23.92 1.88
CA VAL A 263 -9.08 -24.15 3.22
C VAL A 263 -10.14 -24.51 4.27
N MET A 264 -11.42 -24.22 3.99
CA MET A 264 -12.56 -24.63 4.80
C MET A 264 -12.95 -26.10 4.56
#